data_AF-A0A9N9EE41-F1
#
_entry.id   AF-A0A9N9EE41-F1
#
_cell.length_a   1.000
_cell.length_b   1.000
_cell.length_c   1.000
_cell.angle_alpha   90.00
_cell.angle_beta   90.00
_cell.angle_gamma   90.00
#
_symmetry.space_group_name_H-M   'P 1'
#
loop_
_entity.id
_entity.type
_entity.pdbx_description
1 polymer ?
#
loop_
_entity_poly.entity_id
_entity_poly.type
_entity_poly.pdbx_seq_one_letter_code
_entity_poly.pdbx_strand_id
1 'polypeptide(L)' 'KLKDQLVTNLKTKDATSFYHIWDSGARASDESLTQIFGMRGNTTNYLGEVIETPITSSL' A
#
# COMPACT_ATOMS: atom_id res chain seq x y z
N LYS A 1 7.36 -7.46 7.72
CA LYS A 1 5.92 -7.13 7.54
C LYS A 1 5.65 -7.00 6.03
N LEU A 2 4.42 -7.18 5.53
CA LEU A 2 4.10 -7.16 4.09
C LEU A 2 4.63 -5.90 3.38
N LYS A 3 4.51 -4.74 4.03
CA LYS A 3 5.10 -3.46 3.59
C LYS A 3 6.59 -3.57 3.27
N ASP A 4 7.37 -4.17 4.17
CA ASP A 4 8.82 -4.29 4.01
C ASP A 4 9.19 -5.19 2.81
N GLN A 5 8.39 -6.25 2.58
CA GLN A 5 8.57 -7.13 1.42
C GLN A 5 8.24 -6.39 0.12
N LEU A 6 7.19 -5.58 0.12
CA LEU A 6 6.74 -4.81 -1.04
C LEU A 6 7.76 -3.73 -1.41
N VAL A 7 8.31 -3.01 -0.42
CA VAL A 7 9.41 -2.06 -0.62
C VAL A 7 10.68 -2.77 -1.13
N THR A 8 11.00 -3.93 -0.58
CA THR A 8 12.14 -4.74 -1.07
C THR A 8 11.94 -5.19 -2.52
N ASN A 9 10.71 -5.60 -2.87
CA ASN A 9 10.35 -5.98 -4.24
C ASN A 9 10.39 -4.79 -5.22
N LEU A 10 9.99 -3.60 -4.79
CA LEU A 10 10.12 -2.39 -5.60
C LEU A 10 11.59 -2.07 -5.88
N LYS A 11 12.44 -2.11 -4.85
CA LYS A 11 13.89 -1.86 -4.99
C LYS A 11 14.61 -2.87 -5.90
N THR A 12 14.09 -4.09 -6.00
CA THR A 12 14.64 -5.11 -6.91
C THR A 12 14.06 -5.03 -8.32
N LYS A 13 12.97 -4.29 -8.54
CA LYS A 13 12.29 -4.10 -9.83
C LYS A 13 12.24 -2.63 -10.22
N ASP A 14 13.44 -2.07 -10.38
CA ASP A 14 13.68 -0.67 -10.71
C ASP A 14 13.12 -0.23 -12.07
N ALA A 15 12.93 -1.17 -13.01
CA ALA A 15 12.36 -0.91 -14.33
C ALA A 15 10.84 -0.61 -14.35
N THR A 16 10.16 -0.66 -13.21
CA THR A 16 8.71 -0.44 -13.15
C THR A 16 8.35 1.04 -12.98
N SER A 17 7.26 1.48 -13.60
CA SER A 17 6.76 2.86 -13.42
C SER A 17 6.44 3.16 -11.96
N PHE A 18 5.99 2.16 -11.19
CA PHE A 18 5.72 2.28 -9.75
C PHE A 18 7.00 2.53 -8.94
N TYR A 19 8.11 1.89 -9.29
CA TYR A 19 9.39 2.17 -8.65
C TYR A 19 9.79 3.63 -8.87
N HIS A 20 9.76 4.12 -10.10
CA HIS A 20 10.20 5.48 -10.39
C HIS A 20 9.35 6.56 -9.69
N ILE A 21 8.03 6.40 -9.61
CA ILE A 21 7.18 7.39 -8.91
C ILE A 21 7.35 7.36 -7.39
N TRP A 22 7.60 6.18 -6.83
CA TRP A 22 7.81 5.98 -5.40
C TRP A 22 9.21 6.45 -4.97
N ASP A 23 10.25 6.01 -5.67
CA ASP A 23 11.66 6.31 -5.37
C ASP A 23 11.98 7.80 -5.56
N SER A 24 11.39 8.43 -6.58
CA SER A 24 11.51 9.89 -6.78
C SER A 24 10.78 10.72 -5.72
N GLY A 25 9.97 10.10 -4.86
CA GLY A 25 9.13 10.79 -3.89
C GLY A 25 7.98 11.60 -4.52
N ALA A 26 7.72 11.43 -5.83
CA ALA A 26 6.68 12.18 -6.53
C ALA A 26 5.26 11.75 -6.12
N ARG A 27 5.03 10.43 -5.92
CA ARG A 27 3.73 9.86 -5.55
C ARG A 27 3.85 8.45 -4.97
N ALA A 28 2.74 7.92 -4.49
CA ALA A 28 2.54 6.52 -4.08
C ALA A 28 3.39 6.13 -2.87
N SER A 29 3.04 6.63 -1.67
CA SER A 29 3.70 6.22 -0.42
C SER A 29 3.61 4.72 -0.16
N ASP A 30 4.45 4.21 0.74
CA ASP A 30 4.44 2.80 1.17
C ASP A 30 3.03 2.30 1.55
N GLU A 31 2.26 3.13 2.26
CA GLU A 31 0.90 2.80 2.70
C GLU A 31 -0.03 2.64 1.50
N SER A 32 0.00 3.58 0.55
CA SER A 32 -0.82 3.51 -0.66
C SER A 32 -0.43 2.32 -1.55
N LEU A 33 0.86 2.02 -1.67
CA LEU A 33 1.35 0.84 -2.41
C LEU A 33 0.93 -0.46 -1.72
N THR A 34 0.95 -0.49 -0.40
CA THR A 34 0.47 -1.65 0.37
C THR A 34 -1.02 -1.90 0.13
N GLN A 35 -1.83 -0.85 -0.02
CA GLN A 35 -3.25 -0.98 -0.35
C GLN A 35 -3.51 -1.39 -1.81
N ILE A 36 -2.60 -1.06 -2.74
CA ILE A 36 -2.68 -1.46 -4.16
C ILE A 36 -2.34 -2.94 -4.34
N PHE A 37 -1.27 -3.42 -3.71
CA PHE A 37 -0.78 -4.79 -3.94
C PHE A 37 -1.11 -5.77 -2.81
N GLY A 38 -1.72 -5.28 -1.73
CA GLY A 38 -2.03 -6.07 -0.54
C GLY A 38 -3.39 -5.71 0.04
N MET A 39 -3.58 -6.07 1.30
CA MET A 39 -4.81 -5.81 2.04
C MET A 39 -4.95 -4.31 2.33
N ARG A 40 -6.15 -3.75 2.11
CA ARG A 40 -6.41 -2.32 2.39
C ARG A 40 -6.46 -2.01 3.90
N GLY A 41 -6.88 -2.99 4.70
CA GLY A 41 -6.95 -2.90 6.15
C GLY A 41 -8.33 -2.46 6.65
N ASN A 42 -8.39 -2.02 7.90
CA ASN A 42 -9.63 -1.58 8.53
C ASN A 42 -10.05 -0.20 8.00
N THR A 43 -11.37 0.01 7.96
CA THR A 43 -11.97 1.28 7.58
C THR A 43 -12.75 1.86 8.75
N THR A 44 -13.06 3.15 8.68
CA THR A 44 -13.87 3.86 9.67
C THR A 44 -15.30 3.99 9.15
N ASN A 45 -16.30 3.84 10.03
CA ASN A 45 -17.69 4.12 9.70
C ASN A 45 -17.99 5.64 9.74
N TYR A 46 -19.22 6.04 9.39
CA TYR A 46 -19.62 7.45 9.38
C TYR A 46 -19.67 8.09 10.78
N LEU A 47 -19.62 7.30 11.85
CA LEU A 47 -19.56 7.74 13.24
C LEU A 47 -18.12 7.93 13.74
N GLY A 48 -17.11 7.59 12.93
CA GLY A 48 -15.70 7.67 13.34
C GLY A 48 -15.17 6.39 14.01
N GLU A 49 -15.95 5.32 14.07
CA GLU A 49 -15.56 4.05 14.70
C GLU A 49 -14.86 3.14 13.69
N VAL A 50 -13.82 2.43 14.13
CA VAL A 50 -13.12 1.46 13.29
C VAL A 50 -13.97 0.21 13.15
N ILE A 51 -14.27 -0.17 11.90
CA ILE A 51 -14.94 -1.44 11.59
C ILE A 51 -13.91 -2.56 11.81
N GLU A 52 -14.22 -3.51 12.69
CA GLU A 52 -13.31 -4.61 13.05
C GLU A 52 -12.97 -5.51 11.87
N THR A 53 -13.93 -5.70 10.95
CA THR A 53 -13.72 -6.49 9.74
C THR A 53 -12.86 -5.70 8.73
N PRO A 54 -11.64 -6.16 8.42
CA PRO A 54 -10.78 -5.48 7.47
C PRO A 54 -11.20 -5.76 6.02
N ILE A 55 -10.90 -4.83 5.13
CA ILE A 55 -11.01 -5.05 3.69
C ILE A 55 -9.81 -5.88 3.25
N THR A 56 -10.04 -7.18 3.05
CA THR A 56 -9.02 -8.17 2.66
C THR A 56 -8.54 -8.02 1.21
N SER A 57 -9.39 -7.47 0.35
CA SER A 57 -9.11 -7.24 -1.07
C SER A 57 -8.16 -6.06 -1.30
N SER A 58 -7.41 -6.14 -2.40
CA SER A 58 -6.55 -5.05 -2.90
C SER A 58 -7.31 -4.10 -3.83
N LEU A 59 -6.61 -3.12 -4.40
CA LEU A 59 -7.11 -2.21 -5.43
C LEU A 59 -6.97 -2.81 -6.84
#